data_AF-A0AAI8VQU6-F1
#
_entry.id   AF-A0AAI8VQU6-F1
#
_cell.length_a   1.000
_cell.length_b   1.000
_cell.length_c   1.000
_cell.angle_alpha   90.00
_cell.angle_beta   90.00
_cell.angle_gamma   90.00
#
_symmetry.space_group_name_H-M   'P 1'
#
loop_
_entity.id
_entity.type
_entity.pdbx_description
1 polymer ?
#
loop_
_entity_poly.entity_id
_entity_poly.type
_entity_poly.pdbx_seq_one_letter_code
_entity_poly.pdbx_strand_id
1 'polypeptide(L)'
;MPTNGTQPIPHPNSTARYGIFDEKQGHVLSDLPSECRFQNLIIGFWYYALPASGGHTACLGGPHYDFPGWYCSETSFWPPAYIDSMVAAVTEQTTKDGQFEASGNGHWTVNFDWFTTAIPDRGFTAQAFEDLVRNHLQRCDEAPYSCWRQQTKYWYRADGQEMYLTYDIGGWLAGDFCPPL
;
A
#
# COMPACT_ATOMS: atom_id res chain seq x y z
N MET A 1 -8.39 19.92 20.77
CA MET A 1 -9.19 18.77 20.32
C MET A 1 -8.81 18.53 18.87
N PRO A 2 -8.12 17.43 18.53
CA PRO A 2 -7.85 17.15 17.12
C PRO A 2 -9.21 16.81 16.47
N THR A 3 -9.55 17.55 15.43
CA THR A 3 -10.74 17.30 14.60
C THR A 3 -10.57 15.96 13.89
N ASN A 4 -11.59 15.11 14.00
CA ASN A 4 -11.79 13.88 13.23
C ASN A 4 -11.29 14.07 11.79
N GLY A 5 -10.15 13.48 11.47
CA GLY A 5 -9.86 13.10 10.09
C GLY A 5 -10.94 12.11 9.69
N THR A 6 -11.74 12.45 8.69
CA THR A 6 -12.73 11.55 8.12
C THR A 6 -12.02 10.24 7.78
N GLN A 7 -12.46 9.14 8.40
CA GLN A 7 -11.95 7.83 8.02
C GLN A 7 -12.38 7.57 6.56
N PRO A 8 -11.49 7.18 5.65
CA PRO A 8 -11.84 6.91 4.28
C PRO A 8 -12.98 5.89 4.23
N ILE A 9 -14.05 6.29 3.54
CA ILE A 9 -15.26 5.48 3.37
C ILE A 9 -14.89 4.27 2.49
N PRO A 10 -15.01 3.03 2.99
CA PRO A 10 -14.80 1.85 2.15
C PRO A 10 -15.73 1.91 0.93
N HIS A 11 -15.21 1.53 -0.25
CA HIS A 11 -16.05 1.38 -1.43
C HIS A 11 -17.26 0.49 -1.11
N PRO A 12 -18.50 0.82 -1.53
CA PRO A 12 -19.73 0.18 -1.03
C PRO A 12 -19.84 -1.33 -1.34
N ASN A 13 -19.00 -1.86 -2.22
CA ASN A 13 -18.92 -3.29 -2.54
C ASN A 13 -17.69 -3.99 -1.97
N SER A 14 -16.91 -3.33 -1.11
CA SER A 14 -15.70 -3.91 -0.55
C SER A 14 -15.98 -4.69 0.74
N THR A 15 -15.38 -5.88 0.83
CA THR A 15 -15.28 -6.67 2.05
C THR A 15 -14.05 -6.30 2.89
N ALA A 16 -13.18 -5.40 2.40
CA ALA A 16 -11.98 -4.98 3.08
C ALA A 16 -12.32 -4.03 4.24
N ARG A 17 -11.66 -4.25 5.38
CA ARG A 17 -11.76 -3.42 6.58
C ARG A 17 -10.67 -2.36 6.55
N TYR A 18 -11.08 -1.10 6.67
CA TYR A 18 -10.14 -0.01 6.87
C TYR A 18 -9.75 0.11 8.35
N GLY A 19 -8.50 0.49 8.62
CA GLY A 19 -8.05 0.88 9.94
C GLY A 19 -6.82 1.79 9.92
N ILE A 20 -6.54 2.38 11.08
CA ILE A 20 -5.32 3.17 11.33
C ILE A 20 -4.64 2.59 12.58
N PHE A 21 -3.37 2.28 12.44
CA PHE A 21 -2.47 2.02 13.55
C PHE A 21 -1.68 3.29 13.86
N ASP A 22 -1.66 3.71 15.13
CA ASP A 22 -0.77 4.75 15.59
C ASP A 22 -0.35 4.45 17.04
N GLU A 23 0.92 4.06 17.21
CA GLU A 23 1.50 3.77 18.52
C GLU A 23 1.41 4.99 19.47
N LYS A 24 1.48 6.22 18.94
CA LYS A 24 1.38 7.44 19.76
C LYS A 24 -0.02 7.68 20.31
N GLN A 25 -1.03 7.11 19.67
CA GLN A 25 -2.41 7.10 20.14
C GLN A 25 -2.70 5.92 21.09
N GLY A 26 -1.67 5.15 21.46
CA GLY A 26 -1.77 4.04 22.40
C GLY A 26 -2.24 2.72 21.78
N HIS A 27 -2.27 2.62 20.44
CA HIS A 27 -2.53 1.35 19.77
C HIS A 27 -1.32 0.42 19.94
N VAL A 28 -1.56 -0.84 20.31
CA VAL A 28 -0.50 -1.85 20.44
C VAL A 28 -0.56 -2.83 19.26
N LEU A 29 0.60 -3.34 18.82
CA LEU A 29 0.70 -4.23 17.65
C LEU A 29 -0.18 -5.48 17.74
N SER A 30 -0.55 -5.93 18.95
CA SER A 30 -1.46 -7.06 19.16
C SER A 30 -2.88 -6.80 18.66
N ASP A 31 -3.29 -5.54 18.58
CA ASP A 31 -4.63 -5.15 18.16
C ASP A 31 -4.79 -5.16 16.63
N LEU A 32 -3.66 -5.22 15.91
CA LEU A 32 -3.65 -5.32 14.46
C LEU A 32 -4.03 -6.74 14.00
N PRO A 33 -4.85 -6.86 12.94
CA PRO A 33 -4.97 -8.10 12.18
C PRO A 33 -3.59 -8.61 11.79
N SER A 34 -3.37 -9.92 11.93
CA SER A 34 -2.05 -10.53 11.68
C SER A 34 -1.50 -10.23 10.29
N GLU A 35 -2.39 -10.19 9.31
CA GLU A 35 -2.12 -9.89 7.90
C GLU A 35 -1.66 -8.44 7.69
N CYS A 36 -1.97 -7.52 8.61
CA CYS A 36 -1.57 -6.11 8.54
C CYS A 36 -0.36 -5.77 9.43
N ARG A 37 0.31 -6.77 10.00
CA ARG A 37 1.55 -6.57 10.75
C ARG A 37 2.72 -6.56 9.77
N PHE A 38 3.02 -5.40 9.21
CA PHE A 38 4.17 -5.19 8.33
C PHE A 38 5.47 -5.09 9.15
N GLN A 39 6.55 -5.70 8.68
CA GLN A 39 7.77 -5.80 9.46
C GLN A 39 8.57 -4.50 9.50
N ASN A 40 8.61 -3.78 8.39
CA ASN A 40 9.45 -2.59 8.21
C ASN A 40 8.70 -1.28 8.45
N LEU A 41 7.47 -1.34 8.96
CA LEU A 41 6.65 -0.18 9.18
C LEU A 41 6.45 0.02 10.69
N ILE A 42 7.21 0.98 11.22
CA ILE A 42 7.42 1.18 12.68
C ILE A 42 6.66 2.43 13.19
N ILE A 43 6.26 3.33 12.29
CA ILE A 43 5.44 4.51 12.58
C ILE A 43 3.98 4.23 12.20
N GLY A 44 3.04 5.06 12.66
CA GLY A 44 1.63 4.89 12.34
C GLY A 44 1.36 4.65 10.85
N PHE A 45 0.34 3.87 10.54
CA PHE A 45 -0.09 3.55 9.18
C PHE A 45 -1.58 3.38 9.04
N TRP A 46 -2.07 3.58 7.82
CA TRP A 46 -3.39 3.14 7.44
C TRP A 46 -3.28 1.76 6.78
N TYR A 47 -4.36 0.99 6.84
CA TYR A 47 -4.45 -0.30 6.17
C TYR A 47 -5.87 -0.64 5.67
N TYR A 48 -5.93 -1.48 4.66
CA TYR A 48 -7.12 -2.20 4.20
C TYR A 48 -6.86 -3.71 4.31
N ALA A 49 -7.62 -4.37 5.17
CA ALA A 49 -7.51 -5.81 5.43
C ALA A 49 -8.65 -6.57 4.75
N LEU A 50 -8.35 -7.50 3.87
CA LEU A 50 -9.30 -8.52 3.42
C LEU A 50 -9.37 -9.63 4.49
N PRO A 51 -10.50 -9.75 5.22
CA PRO A 51 -10.63 -10.76 6.26
C PRO A 51 -10.61 -12.17 5.67
N ALA A 52 -10.17 -13.13 6.48
CA ALA A 52 -9.99 -14.52 6.08
C ALA A 52 -11.21 -15.10 5.36
N SER A 53 -11.12 -15.28 4.04
CA SER A 53 -12.12 -15.96 3.21
C SER A 53 -11.45 -17.13 2.52
N GLY A 54 -12.01 -18.33 2.68
CA GLY A 54 -11.38 -19.56 2.18
C GLY A 54 -10.03 -19.90 2.83
N GLY A 55 -9.68 -19.29 3.97
CA GLY A 55 -8.39 -19.46 4.64
C GLY A 55 -7.30 -18.48 4.21
N HIS A 56 -7.59 -17.61 3.24
CA HIS A 56 -6.64 -16.64 2.72
C HIS A 56 -6.88 -15.24 3.29
N THR A 57 -5.79 -14.51 3.54
CA THR A 57 -5.82 -13.14 4.08
C THR A 57 -4.91 -12.23 3.27
N ALA A 58 -5.30 -10.97 3.15
CA ALA A 58 -4.46 -9.97 2.49
C ALA A 58 -4.61 -8.61 3.16
N CYS A 59 -3.54 -7.83 3.17
CA CYS A 59 -3.53 -6.47 3.69
C CYS A 59 -2.69 -5.56 2.82
N LEU A 60 -3.23 -4.40 2.50
CA LEU A 60 -2.52 -3.30 1.85
C LEU A 60 -2.41 -2.15 2.85
N GLY A 61 -1.23 -1.58 3.02
CA GLY A 61 -1.01 -0.45 3.91
C GLY A 61 -0.03 0.57 3.33
N GLY A 62 -0.08 1.76 3.91
CA GLY A 62 0.80 2.87 3.56
C GLY A 62 1.08 3.74 4.77
N PRO A 63 2.09 4.61 4.69
CA PRO A 63 2.50 5.40 5.84
C PRO A 63 1.37 6.36 6.24
N HIS A 64 1.14 6.47 7.55
CA HIS A 64 0.26 7.48 8.13
C HIS A 64 1.15 8.49 8.86
N TYR A 65 1.18 9.70 8.33
CA TYR A 65 1.94 10.78 8.94
C TYR A 65 0.97 11.68 9.73
N ASP A 66 1.27 11.92 11.01
CA ASP A 66 0.53 12.84 11.89
C ASP A 66 0.69 14.34 11.50
N PHE A 67 1.00 14.63 10.23
CA PHE A 67 1.15 15.99 9.74
C PHE A 67 -0.18 16.50 9.18
N PRO A 68 -0.74 17.60 9.71
CA PRO A 68 -1.93 18.23 9.14
C PRO A 68 -1.74 18.53 7.64
N GLY A 69 -2.64 18.02 6.79
CA GLY A 69 -2.58 18.20 5.34
C GLY A 69 -1.83 17.10 4.55
N TRP A 70 -1.39 16.03 5.22
CA TRP A 70 -0.79 14.85 4.59
C TRP A 70 -1.77 13.67 4.52
N TYR A 71 -3.07 13.97 4.51
CA TYR A 71 -4.13 12.99 4.31
C TYR A 71 -4.30 12.79 2.82
N CYS A 72 -4.32 11.53 2.36
CA CYS A 72 -4.69 11.21 0.99
C CYS A 72 -6.12 11.73 0.79
N SER A 73 -6.34 12.57 -0.22
CA SER A 73 -7.69 13.04 -0.48
C SER A 73 -8.57 11.85 -0.84
N GLU A 74 -9.70 11.72 -0.14
CA GLU A 74 -10.69 10.67 -0.41
C GLU A 74 -11.22 10.69 -1.85
N THR A 75 -11.03 11.81 -2.55
CA THR A 75 -11.55 12.04 -3.90
C THR A 75 -10.65 11.57 -5.02
N SER A 76 -9.41 11.17 -4.71
CA SER A 76 -8.40 10.99 -5.73
C SER A 76 -7.78 9.60 -5.65
N PHE A 77 -8.18 8.74 -6.58
CA PHE A 77 -7.55 7.45 -6.81
C PHE A 77 -6.41 7.60 -7.80
N TRP A 78 -5.49 6.63 -7.83
CA TRP A 78 -4.52 6.58 -8.91
C TRP A 78 -5.23 6.41 -10.26
N PRO A 79 -4.74 7.04 -11.34
CA PRO A 79 -5.30 6.83 -12.67
C PRO A 79 -5.30 5.33 -13.03
N PRO A 80 -6.30 4.82 -13.79
CA PRO A 80 -6.37 3.40 -14.12
C PRO A 80 -5.08 2.83 -14.72
N ALA A 81 -4.40 3.59 -15.59
CA ALA A 81 -3.11 3.16 -16.17
C ALA A 81 -2.00 2.95 -15.12
N TYR A 82 -1.98 3.73 -14.04
CA TYR A 82 -1.03 3.56 -12.94
C TYR A 82 -1.38 2.32 -12.12
N ILE A 83 -2.67 2.11 -11.85
CA ILE A 83 -3.15 0.89 -11.19
C ILE A 83 -2.77 -0.35 -12.01
N ASP A 84 -2.98 -0.33 -13.33
CA ASP A 84 -2.62 -1.45 -14.21
C ASP A 84 -1.11 -1.72 -14.18
N SER A 85 -0.27 -0.69 -14.16
CA SER A 85 1.19 -0.85 -13.96
C SER A 85 1.53 -1.48 -12.61
N MET A 86 0.89 -1.05 -11.51
CA MET A 86 1.10 -1.66 -10.20
C MET A 86 0.71 -3.15 -10.20
N VAL A 87 -0.47 -3.46 -10.74
CA VAL A 87 -1.00 -4.83 -10.82
C VAL A 87 -0.06 -5.71 -11.65
N ALA A 88 0.41 -5.22 -12.80
CA ALA A 88 1.36 -5.94 -13.62
C ALA A 88 2.68 -6.20 -12.90
N ALA A 89 3.24 -5.19 -12.21
CA ALA A 89 4.49 -5.34 -11.48
C ALA A 89 4.35 -6.33 -10.30
N VAL A 90 3.26 -6.26 -9.52
CA VAL A 90 3.01 -7.23 -8.43
C VAL A 90 2.78 -8.62 -8.98
N THR A 91 1.96 -8.76 -10.02
CA THR A 91 1.70 -10.06 -10.65
C THR A 91 3.01 -10.69 -11.11
N GLU A 92 3.90 -9.93 -11.76
CA GLU A 92 5.23 -10.42 -12.11
C GLU A 92 6.04 -10.81 -10.87
N GLN A 93 6.04 -9.98 -9.82
CA GLN A 93 6.75 -10.30 -8.57
C GLN A 93 6.26 -11.61 -7.96
N THR A 94 4.95 -11.89 -8.03
CA THR A 94 4.41 -13.15 -7.48
C THR A 94 4.96 -14.40 -8.15
N THR A 95 5.52 -14.27 -9.36
CA THR A 95 6.11 -15.41 -10.09
C THR A 95 7.56 -15.70 -9.70
N LYS A 96 8.20 -14.76 -8.99
CA LYS A 96 9.60 -14.80 -8.58
C LYS A 96 9.77 -15.51 -7.24
N ASP A 97 10.95 -16.08 -7.05
CA ASP A 97 11.36 -16.72 -5.80
C ASP A 97 12.70 -16.12 -5.35
N GLY A 98 12.84 -15.87 -4.05
CA GLY A 98 14.06 -15.33 -3.43
C GLY A 98 13.98 -13.85 -3.06
N GLN A 99 14.41 -13.55 -1.83
CA GLN A 99 14.71 -12.18 -1.40
C GLN A 99 15.75 -11.59 -2.37
N PHE A 100 15.63 -10.30 -2.74
CA PHE A 100 16.46 -9.55 -3.72
C PHE A 100 16.00 -9.51 -5.17
N GLU A 101 15.00 -10.29 -5.58
CA GLU A 101 14.40 -10.06 -6.90
C GLU A 101 13.41 -8.89 -6.85
N ALA A 102 13.43 -8.07 -7.89
CA ALA A 102 12.51 -6.96 -8.08
C ALA A 102 11.82 -7.07 -9.44
N SER A 103 10.55 -6.68 -9.50
CA SER A 103 9.80 -6.45 -10.74
C SER A 103 9.47 -4.97 -10.87
N GLY A 104 9.28 -4.50 -12.10
CA GLY A 104 8.97 -3.11 -12.34
C GLY A 104 8.14 -2.90 -13.58
N ASN A 105 7.20 -1.95 -13.51
CA ASN A 105 6.40 -1.52 -14.64
C ASN A 105 6.09 -0.03 -14.52
N GLY A 106 6.50 0.75 -15.52
CA GLY A 106 6.43 2.21 -15.48
C GLY A 106 7.25 2.77 -14.32
N HIS A 107 6.59 3.51 -13.44
CA HIS A 107 7.18 4.15 -12.26
C HIS A 107 7.14 3.29 -10.99
N TRP A 108 6.59 2.08 -11.07
CA TRP A 108 6.42 1.20 -9.92
C TRP A 108 7.49 0.12 -9.91
N THR A 109 8.14 -0.04 -8.76
CA THR A 109 9.04 -1.17 -8.48
C THR A 109 8.51 -1.95 -7.28
N VAL A 110 8.46 -3.27 -7.40
CA VAL A 110 8.02 -4.19 -6.33
C VAL A 110 9.19 -5.04 -5.90
N ASN A 111 9.34 -5.22 -4.59
CA ASN A 111 10.35 -6.10 -4.02
C ASN A 111 9.71 -6.97 -2.94
N PHE A 112 10.30 -8.13 -2.69
CA PHE A 112 10.02 -8.88 -1.48
C PHE A 112 10.57 -8.17 -0.25
N ASP A 113 9.85 -8.27 0.86
CA ASP A 113 10.45 -8.00 2.16
C ASP A 113 11.41 -9.13 2.55
N TRP A 114 12.35 -8.85 3.44
CA TRP A 114 13.58 -9.61 3.72
C TRP A 114 13.38 -11.10 4.02
N PHE A 115 12.18 -11.51 4.45
CA PHE A 115 11.88 -12.88 4.87
C PHE A 115 10.98 -13.64 3.90
N THR A 116 10.49 -13.00 2.85
CA THR A 116 9.69 -13.67 1.82
C THR A 116 10.62 -14.32 0.80
N THR A 117 10.58 -15.65 0.77
CA THR A 117 11.40 -16.45 -0.15
C THR A 117 10.59 -17.05 -1.30
N ALA A 118 9.28 -17.24 -1.14
CA ALA A 118 8.38 -17.74 -2.16
C ALA A 118 6.92 -17.43 -1.80
N ILE A 119 6.07 -17.18 -2.79
CA ILE A 119 4.62 -17.01 -2.60
C ILE A 119 3.90 -18.35 -2.79
N PRO A 120 3.26 -18.91 -1.74
CA PRO A 120 2.58 -20.22 -1.82
C PRO A 120 1.39 -20.23 -2.78
N ASP A 121 0.52 -19.22 -2.70
CA ASP A 121 -0.63 -19.05 -3.58
C ASP A 121 -0.49 -17.75 -4.39
N ARG A 122 0.14 -17.90 -5.56
CA ARG A 122 0.40 -16.80 -6.49
C ARG A 122 -0.91 -16.22 -7.06
N GLY A 123 -1.91 -17.07 -7.27
CA GLY A 123 -3.20 -16.68 -7.84
C GLY A 123 -4.01 -15.81 -6.89
N PHE A 124 -4.16 -16.27 -5.64
CA PHE A 124 -4.80 -15.46 -4.60
C PHE A 124 -4.03 -14.16 -4.36
N THR A 125 -2.71 -14.23 -4.22
CA THR A 125 -1.88 -13.05 -3.88
C THR A 125 -2.01 -11.94 -4.94
N ALA A 126 -1.98 -12.29 -6.23
CA ALA A 126 -2.14 -11.33 -7.31
C ALA A 126 -3.57 -10.75 -7.35
N GLN A 127 -4.59 -11.61 -7.26
CA GLN A 127 -5.99 -11.17 -7.31
C GLN A 127 -6.36 -10.27 -6.13
N ALA A 128 -5.96 -10.65 -4.91
CA ALA A 128 -6.24 -9.86 -3.72
C ALA A 128 -5.53 -8.50 -3.75
N PHE A 129 -4.34 -8.43 -4.33
CA PHE A 129 -3.66 -7.16 -4.56
C PHE A 129 -4.46 -6.28 -5.52
N GLU A 130 -4.85 -6.83 -6.68
CA GLU A 130 -5.63 -6.11 -7.69
C GLU A 130 -6.94 -5.56 -7.11
N ASP A 131 -7.68 -6.39 -6.37
CA ASP A 131 -8.92 -5.99 -5.70
C ASP A 131 -8.67 -4.87 -4.70
N LEU A 132 -7.60 -4.96 -3.90
CA LEU A 132 -7.25 -3.93 -2.94
C LEU A 132 -6.87 -2.62 -3.62
N VAL A 133 -6.01 -2.63 -4.63
CA VAL A 133 -5.57 -1.36 -5.24
C VAL A 133 -6.64 -0.69 -6.08
N ARG A 134 -7.46 -1.46 -6.81
CA ARG A 134 -8.54 -0.91 -7.63
C ARG A 134 -9.64 -0.25 -6.79
N ASN A 135 -9.92 -0.78 -5.60
CA ASN A 135 -11.01 -0.31 -4.76
C ASN A 135 -10.58 0.60 -3.60
N HIS A 136 -9.30 0.57 -3.21
CA HIS A 136 -8.85 1.19 -1.97
C HIS A 136 -7.56 1.99 -2.05
N LEU A 137 -6.76 1.85 -3.11
CA LEU A 137 -5.51 2.60 -3.19
C LEU A 137 -5.77 4.03 -3.65
N GLN A 138 -5.93 4.90 -2.65
CA GLN A 138 -6.00 6.33 -2.84
C GLN A 138 -4.64 6.89 -3.25
N ARG A 139 -4.68 7.99 -4.00
CA ARG A 139 -3.51 8.75 -4.43
C ARG A 139 -3.10 9.70 -3.30
N CYS A 140 -1.97 9.38 -2.67
CA CYS A 140 -1.44 10.11 -1.51
C CYS A 140 -0.36 11.16 -1.87
N ASP A 141 -0.11 11.40 -3.15
CA ASP A 141 0.91 12.34 -3.66
C ASP A 141 0.40 13.80 -3.77
N GLU A 142 -0.83 14.07 -3.35
CA GLU A 142 -1.48 15.38 -3.52
C GLU A 142 -0.94 16.48 -2.58
N ALA A 143 -0.09 16.12 -1.61
CA ALA A 143 0.56 17.13 -0.78
C ALA A 143 1.72 17.78 -1.58
N PRO A 144 1.73 19.11 -1.79
CA PRO A 144 2.75 19.80 -2.59
C PRO A 144 4.20 19.57 -2.14
N TYR A 145 4.38 19.20 -0.86
CA TYR A 145 5.69 18.93 -0.27
C TYR A 145 6.10 17.44 -0.32
N SER A 146 5.18 16.50 -0.59
CA SER A 146 5.47 15.05 -0.63
C SER A 146 6.03 14.59 -1.98
N CYS A 147 5.58 15.17 -3.12
CA CYS A 147 6.17 14.92 -4.45
C CYS A 147 7.68 15.20 -4.50
N TRP A 148 8.21 16.12 -3.68
CA TRP A 148 9.56 16.66 -3.86
C TRP A 148 10.68 15.77 -3.32
N ARG A 149 10.38 14.79 -2.44
CA ARG A 149 11.42 14.01 -1.75
C ARG A 149 11.06 12.57 -1.38
N GLN A 150 9.83 12.11 -1.60
CA GLN A 150 9.41 10.82 -1.05
C GLN A 150 9.12 9.80 -2.14
N GLN A 151 9.96 8.76 -2.16
CA GLN A 151 9.57 7.45 -2.66
C GLN A 151 8.28 7.07 -1.94
N THR A 152 7.16 7.03 -2.66
CA THR A 152 5.90 6.57 -2.05
C THR A 152 5.99 5.07 -1.91
N LYS A 153 5.96 4.57 -0.68
CA LYS A 153 6.06 3.15 -0.37
C LYS A 153 4.73 2.62 0.16
N TYR A 154 4.23 1.55 -0.44
CA TYR A 154 3.10 0.78 0.08
C TYR A 154 3.58 -0.61 0.45
N TRP A 155 3.00 -1.17 1.50
CA TRP A 155 3.27 -2.53 1.94
C TRP A 155 2.06 -3.40 1.64
N TYR A 156 2.33 -4.58 1.13
CA TYR A 156 1.31 -5.56 0.82
C TYR A 156 1.71 -6.89 1.42
N ARG A 157 0.80 -7.51 2.16
CA ARG A 157 1.02 -8.80 2.78
C ARG A 157 -0.15 -9.72 2.49
N ALA A 158 0.14 -10.92 1.98
CA ALA A 158 -0.86 -11.96 1.72
C ALA A 158 -0.35 -13.31 2.22
N ASP A 159 -1.18 -14.03 2.98
CA ASP A 159 -0.85 -15.34 3.55
C ASP A 159 0.53 -15.43 4.21
N GLY A 160 0.88 -14.38 4.94
CA GLY A 160 2.15 -14.27 5.65
C GLY A 160 3.33 -13.76 4.82
N GLN A 161 3.22 -13.70 3.49
CA GLN A 161 4.24 -13.17 2.58
C GLN A 161 4.11 -11.66 2.41
N GLU A 162 5.21 -10.94 2.49
CA GLU A 162 5.24 -9.47 2.46
C GLU A 162 6.05 -8.97 1.26
N MET A 163 5.48 -8.00 0.57
CA MET A 163 6.08 -7.26 -0.52
C MET A 163 5.91 -5.76 -0.24
N TYR A 164 6.79 -4.96 -0.80
CA TYR A 164 6.59 -3.52 -0.83
C TYR A 164 6.69 -2.98 -2.24
N LEU A 165 5.77 -2.05 -2.54
CA LEU A 165 5.72 -1.31 -3.78
C LEU A 165 6.30 0.07 -3.54
N THR A 166 7.17 0.50 -4.43
CA THR A 166 7.76 1.84 -4.40
C THR A 166 7.46 2.57 -5.70
N TYR A 167 6.94 3.78 -5.58
CA TYR A 167 6.84 4.74 -6.66
C TYR A 167 8.16 5.50 -6.77
N ASP A 168 8.87 5.35 -7.88
CA ASP A 168 10.09 6.13 -8.15
C ASP A 168 9.74 7.37 -8.97
N ILE A 169 9.79 8.51 -8.29
CA ILE A 169 9.74 9.83 -8.91
C ILE A 169 11.17 10.14 -9.30
N GLY A 170 11.54 9.85 -10.54
CA GLY A 170 12.90 10.00 -11.06
C GLY A 170 13.60 11.28 -10.56
N GLY A 171 14.84 11.12 -10.09
CA GLY A 171 15.50 12.05 -9.16
C GLY A 171 15.63 13.53 -9.56
N TRP A 172 15.84 14.36 -8.52
CA TRP A 172 16.44 15.71 -8.43
C TRP A 172 16.27 16.77 -9.53
N LEU A 173 15.34 16.63 -10.48
CA LEU A 173 14.98 17.69 -11.42
C LEU A 173 13.50 18.05 -11.24
N ALA A 174 13.31 19.07 -10.41
CA ALA A 174 12.06 19.76 -10.21
C ALA A 174 11.49 20.27 -11.55
N GLY A 175 10.23 19.94 -11.83
CA GLY A 175 9.48 20.55 -12.94
C GLY A 175 8.18 19.83 -13.26
N ASP A 176 8.27 18.53 -13.59
CA ASP A 176 7.22 17.86 -14.38
C ASP A 176 6.63 16.59 -13.73
N PHE A 177 6.91 16.34 -12.45
CA PHE A 177 6.76 14.99 -11.86
C PHE A 177 5.55 14.73 -10.97
N CYS A 178 4.68 15.71 -10.71
CA CYS A 178 3.34 15.36 -10.20
C CYS A 178 2.47 15.11 -11.45
N PRO A 179 1.85 13.92 -11.60
CA PRO A 179 0.99 13.66 -12.75
C PRO A 179 -0.04 14.80 -12.87
N PRO A 180 -0.22 15.38 -14.07
CA PRO A 180 -1.19 16.45 -14.23
C PRO A 180 -2.58 15.95 -13.80
N LEU A 181 -3.29 16.82 -13.08
CA LEU A 181 -4.67 16.64 -12.63
C LEU A 181 -5.61 16.24 -13.78
#